data_AF-A0A959IJS7-F1
#
_entry.id   AF-A0A959IJS7-F1
#
_cell.length_a   1.000
_cell.length_b   1.000
_cell.length_c   1.000
_cell.angle_alpha   90.00
_cell.angle_beta   90.00
_cell.angle_gamma   90.00
#
_symmetry.space_group_name_H-M   'P 1'
#
loop_
_entity.id
_entity.type
_entity.pdbx_description
1 polymer ?
#
loop_
_entity_poly.entity_id
_entity_poly.type
_entity_poly.pdbx_seq_one_letter_code
_entity_poly.pdbx_strand_id
1 'polypeptide(L)'
;MNMGLEEKVHNNTVFREAAFKRPRPKTTGKIYLTTDEMDLLEQLDLRDQPYLERKRDRFLLAYWFIMRFSDVTRVGKEMLFFLKGGRFLRYQSTKTMVETTLPSSRLGQHQNLSGIL
;
A
#
# COMPACT_ATOMS: atom_id res chain seq x y z
N MET A 1 -11.33 -26.70 2.78
CA MET A 1 -11.30 -28.07 3.33
C MET A 1 -12.27 -28.27 4.50
N ASN A 2 -12.60 -27.23 5.31
CA ASN A 2 -13.63 -27.39 6.35
C ASN A 2 -15.05 -27.55 5.78
N MET A 3 -15.40 -26.77 4.75
CA MET A 3 -16.73 -26.78 4.14
C MET A 3 -17.17 -28.18 3.66
N GLY A 4 -16.27 -28.96 3.05
CA GLY A 4 -16.59 -30.32 2.63
C GLY A 4 -16.77 -31.33 3.78
N LEU A 5 -16.09 -31.11 4.91
CA LEU A 5 -16.32 -31.89 6.13
C LEU A 5 -17.64 -31.49 6.79
N GLU A 6 -18.00 -30.21 6.77
CA GLU A 6 -19.26 -29.66 7.29
C GLU A 6 -20.47 -30.13 6.45
N GLU A 7 -20.31 -30.16 5.13
CA GLU A 7 -21.31 -30.66 4.18
C GLU A 7 -21.32 -32.19 4.04
N LYS A 8 -20.51 -32.90 4.84
CA LYS A 8 -20.42 -34.38 4.88
C LYS A 8 -20.08 -35.04 3.54
N VAL A 9 -19.42 -34.33 2.62
CA VAL A 9 -18.94 -34.90 1.36
C VAL A 9 -17.66 -35.74 1.53
N HIS A 10 -17.01 -35.66 2.69
CA HIS A 10 -15.95 -36.58 3.12
C HIS A 10 -15.87 -36.66 4.66
N ASN A 11 -15.09 -37.60 5.20
CA ASN A 11 -14.85 -37.76 6.65
C ASN A 11 -13.38 -37.57 7.08
N ASN A 12 -12.48 -37.20 6.16
CA ASN A 12 -11.06 -36.98 6.44
C ASN A 12 -10.84 -35.81 7.44
N THR A 13 -10.18 -36.09 8.57
CA THR A 13 -9.83 -35.12 9.63
C THR A 13 -8.34 -34.83 9.76
N VAL A 14 -7.48 -35.43 8.92
CA VAL A 14 -6.01 -35.35 8.97
C VAL A 14 -5.53 -33.89 8.94
N PHE A 15 -6.26 -33.00 8.26
CA PHE A 15 -5.92 -31.58 8.19
C PHE A 15 -5.95 -30.84 9.55
N ARG A 16 -6.58 -31.44 10.57
CA ARG A 16 -6.64 -30.91 11.94
C ARG A 16 -5.42 -31.29 12.78
N GLU A 17 -4.69 -32.32 12.37
CA GLU A 17 -3.52 -32.81 13.10
C GLU A 17 -2.42 -31.76 13.16
N ALA A 18 -1.71 -31.72 14.28
CA ALA A 18 -0.59 -30.79 14.46
C ALA A 18 0.52 -31.03 13.42
N ALA A 19 0.74 -32.29 13.03
CA ALA A 19 1.72 -32.68 12.02
C ALA A 19 1.36 -32.18 10.60
N PHE A 20 0.07 -31.97 10.31
CA PHE A 20 -0.38 -31.42 9.03
C PHE A 20 -0.12 -29.91 8.92
N LYS A 21 0.04 -29.20 10.05
CA LYS A 21 0.35 -27.77 10.03
C LYS A 21 1.81 -27.58 9.61
N ARG A 22 2.00 -26.93 8.46
CA ARG A 22 3.34 -26.48 8.03
C ARG A 22 3.99 -25.65 9.15
N PRO A 23 5.19 -26.03 9.66
CA PRO A 23 5.92 -25.22 10.61
C PRO A 23 6.24 -23.87 9.95
N ARG A 24 5.73 -22.78 10.52
CA ARG A 24 6.14 -21.44 10.11
C ARG A 24 7.39 -21.07 10.90
N PRO A 25 8.48 -20.63 10.26
CA PRO A 25 9.62 -20.11 11.01
C PRO A 25 9.15 -18.97 11.92
N LYS A 26 9.50 -19.04 13.22
CA LYS A 26 9.09 -18.05 14.23
C LYS A 26 9.62 -16.65 13.90
N THR A 27 10.78 -16.59 13.29
CA THR A 27 11.39 -15.34 12.84
C THR A 27 11.43 -15.36 11.33
N THR A 28 10.54 -14.58 10.73
CA THR A 28 10.77 -14.10 9.36
C THR A 28 11.76 -12.95 9.51
N GLY A 29 12.95 -13.05 8.91
CA GLY A 29 13.93 -11.98 8.87
C GLY A 29 13.40 -10.84 8.00
N LYS A 30 12.38 -10.13 8.49
CA LYS A 30 11.74 -9.05 7.77
C LYS A 30 12.73 -7.90 7.68
N ILE A 31 13.15 -7.61 6.46
CA ILE A 31 13.97 -6.45 6.14
C ILE A 31 12.99 -5.31 5.85
N TYR A 32 13.27 -4.15 6.45
CA TYR A 32 12.51 -2.93 6.26
C TYR A 32 13.44 -1.88 5.67
N LEU A 33 12.87 -0.94 4.92
CA LEU A 33 13.62 0.22 4.44
C LEU A 33 13.88 1.19 5.59
N THR A 34 15.10 1.67 5.65
CA THR A 34 15.56 2.76 6.50
C THR A 34 15.17 4.11 5.91
N THR A 35 15.22 5.16 6.71
CA THR A 35 14.99 6.54 6.23
C THR A 35 16.00 6.94 5.15
N ASP A 36 17.25 6.52 5.31
CA ASP A 36 18.33 6.86 4.37
C ASP A 36 18.10 6.20 3.01
N GLU A 37 17.61 4.95 2.98
CA GLU A 37 17.20 4.27 1.75
C GLU A 37 15.98 4.95 1.09
N MET A 38 15.08 5.52 1.89
CA MET A 38 13.95 6.29 1.36
C MET A 38 14.39 7.62 0.74
N ASP A 39 15.36 8.31 1.37
CA ASP A 39 15.92 9.55 0.84
C ASP A 39 16.67 9.31 -0.49
N LEU A 40 17.39 8.18 -0.58
CA LEU A 40 18.00 7.74 -1.84
C LEU A 40 16.97 7.48 -2.94
N LEU A 41 15.83 6.85 -2.59
CA LEU A 41 14.74 6.65 -3.54
C LEU A 41 14.13 7.96 -4.01
N GLU A 42 13.96 8.95 -3.13
CA GLU A 42 13.41 10.27 -3.47
C GLU A 42 14.32 11.04 -4.44
N GLN A 43 15.63 10.95 -4.23
CA GLN A 43 16.64 11.65 -5.05
C GLN A 43 17.00 10.92 -6.34
N LEU A 44 16.54 9.68 -6.52
CA LEU A 44 16.86 8.86 -7.68
C LEU A 44 16.36 9.51 -8.97
N ASP A 45 17.28 9.83 -9.89
CA ASP A 45 16.96 10.40 -11.19
C ASP A 45 16.43 9.32 -12.15
N LEU A 46 15.18 9.47 -12.58
CA LEU A 46 14.46 8.53 -13.47
C LEU A 46 13.86 9.24 -14.68
N ARG A 47 14.37 10.44 -15.04
CA ARG A 47 13.81 11.26 -16.12
C ARG A 47 13.73 10.55 -17.47
N ASP A 48 14.71 9.69 -17.77
CA ASP A 48 14.74 8.89 -19.01
C ASP A 48 13.84 7.64 -18.95
N GLN A 49 13.21 7.38 -17.80
CA GLN A 49 12.38 6.20 -17.54
C GLN A 49 11.03 6.61 -16.91
N PRO A 50 10.12 7.27 -17.65
CA PRO A 50 8.88 7.83 -17.10
C PRO A 50 7.98 6.80 -16.41
N TYR A 51 8.02 5.54 -16.85
CA TYR A 51 7.29 4.46 -16.20
C TYR A 51 7.80 4.23 -14.76
N LEU A 52 9.12 4.20 -14.56
CA LEU A 52 9.73 3.98 -13.26
C LEU A 52 9.63 5.21 -12.36
N GLU A 53 9.71 6.41 -12.94
CA GLU A 53 9.43 7.66 -12.23
C GLU A 53 8.04 7.62 -11.57
N ARG A 54 7.00 7.24 -12.33
CA ARG A 54 5.63 7.06 -11.78
C ARG A 54 5.56 5.99 -10.69
N LYS A 55 6.38 4.95 -10.76
CA LYS A 55 6.41 3.90 -9.72
C LYS A 55 7.07 4.40 -8.44
N ARG A 56 8.19 5.13 -8.54
CA ARG A 56 8.84 5.81 -7.42
C ARG A 56 7.86 6.77 -6.75
N ASP A 57 7.19 7.61 -7.52
CA ASP A 57 6.28 8.61 -6.97
C ASP A 57 5.09 7.97 -6.24
N ARG A 58 4.51 6.89 -6.79
CA ARG A 58 3.47 6.11 -6.10
C ARG A 58 3.99 5.47 -4.82
N PHE A 59 5.22 4.97 -4.84
CA PHE A 59 5.85 4.37 -3.66
C PHE A 59 6.06 5.41 -2.54
N LEU A 60 6.57 6.60 -2.89
CA LEU A 60 6.73 7.71 -1.95
C LEU A 60 5.39 8.18 -1.39
N LEU A 61 4.35 8.25 -2.23
CA LEU A 61 3.00 8.58 -1.80
C LEU A 61 2.44 7.54 -0.81
N ALA A 62 2.72 6.26 -1.03
CA ALA A 62 2.38 5.20 -0.08
C ALA A 62 3.11 5.35 1.26
N TYR A 63 4.39 5.71 1.21
CA TYR A 63 5.23 5.94 2.39
C TYR A 63 4.76 7.16 3.21
N TRP A 64 4.57 8.31 2.59
CA TRP A 64 4.21 9.54 3.32
C TRP A 64 2.81 9.49 3.95
N PHE A 65 1.87 8.81 3.30
CA PHE A 65 0.49 8.71 3.79
C PHE A 65 0.17 7.39 4.48
N ILE A 66 1.17 6.51 4.64
CA ILE A 66 1.03 5.18 5.25
C ILE A 66 -0.14 4.42 4.59
N MET A 67 -0.21 4.51 3.26
CA MET A 67 -1.28 3.90 2.48
C MET A 67 -0.87 2.51 2.01
N ARG A 68 -1.87 1.63 1.93
CA ARG A 68 -1.66 0.32 1.31
C ARG A 68 -1.47 0.48 -0.18
N PHE A 69 -0.67 -0.41 -0.76
CA PHE A 69 -0.41 -0.43 -2.20
C PHE A 69 -1.70 -0.41 -3.04
N SER A 70 -2.71 -1.21 -2.68
CA SER A 70 -4.00 -1.25 -3.38
C SER A 70 -4.74 0.09 -3.34
N ASP A 71 -4.62 0.83 -2.24
CA ASP A 71 -5.27 2.13 -2.08
C ASP A 71 -4.52 3.20 -2.91
N VAL A 72 -3.19 3.23 -2.83
CA VAL A 72 -2.32 4.13 -3.63
C VAL A 72 -2.53 3.99 -5.14
N THR A 73 -2.72 2.77 -5.64
CA THR A 73 -2.92 2.55 -7.09
C THR A 73 -4.22 3.17 -7.62
N ARG A 74 -5.15 3.53 -6.73
CA ARG A 74 -6.45 4.12 -7.07
C ARG A 74 -6.50 5.62 -6.81
N VAL A 75 -5.43 6.22 -6.27
CA VAL A 75 -5.37 7.66 -6.01
C VAL A 75 -5.39 8.39 -7.36
N GLY A 76 -6.36 9.29 -7.51
CA GLY A 76 -6.53 10.15 -8.68
C GLY A 76 -6.66 11.63 -8.31
N LYS A 77 -6.67 12.52 -9.30
CA LYS A 77 -6.76 13.98 -9.12
C LYS A 77 -8.06 14.39 -8.42
N GLU A 78 -9.14 13.66 -8.67
CA GLU A 78 -10.47 13.86 -8.10
C GLU A 78 -10.52 13.66 -6.58
N MET A 79 -9.54 12.94 -6.01
CA MET A 79 -9.43 12.72 -4.58
C MET A 79 -8.77 13.89 -3.84
N LEU A 80 -8.20 14.84 -4.57
CA LEU A 80 -7.58 16.05 -4.01
C LEU A 80 -8.59 17.20 -3.97
N PHE A 81 -8.69 17.87 -2.81
CA PHE A 81 -9.57 19.02 -2.64
C PHE A 81 -8.90 20.11 -1.80
N PHE A 82 -9.39 21.34 -1.94
CA PHE A 82 -8.91 22.50 -1.19
C PHE A 82 -9.92 22.93 -0.14
N LEU A 83 -9.45 23.17 1.07
CA LEU A 83 -10.26 23.63 2.18
C LEU A 83 -9.46 24.64 3.01
N LYS A 84 -10.00 25.84 3.22
CA LYS A 84 -9.41 26.89 4.08
C LYS A 84 -7.91 27.17 3.80
N GLY A 85 -7.52 27.19 2.52
CA GLY A 85 -6.14 27.43 2.10
C GLY A 85 -5.20 26.21 2.19
N GLY A 86 -5.68 25.07 2.68
CA GLY A 86 -4.94 23.80 2.68
C GLY A 86 -5.43 22.86 1.57
N ARG A 87 -4.52 22.05 1.02
CA ARG A 87 -4.84 20.95 0.11
C ARG A 87 -4.94 19.64 0.90
N PHE A 88 -5.93 18.82 0.59
CA PHE A 88 -6.24 17.57 1.29
C PHE A 88 -6.47 16.44 0.28
N LEU A 89 -6.15 15.22 0.68
CA LEU A 89 -6.44 13.97 -0.03
C LEU A 89 -7.51 13.20 0.72
N ARG A 90 -8.59 12.82 0.05
CA ARG A 90 -9.66 11.97 0.60
C ARG A 90 -9.76 10.67 -0.18
N TYR A 91 -9.68 9.55 0.53
CA TYR A 91 -9.82 8.23 -0.07
C TYR A 91 -10.56 7.27 0.87
N GLN A 92 -11.10 6.20 0.30
CA GLN A 92 -11.70 5.09 1.05
C GLN A 92 -10.80 3.86 0.93
N SER A 93 -10.39 3.27 2.06
CA SER A 93 -9.55 2.07 2.03
C SER A 93 -10.34 0.87 1.53
N THR A 94 -9.77 0.17 0.54
CA THR A 94 -10.37 -1.02 -0.08
C THR A 94 -10.53 -2.19 0.89
N LYS A 95 -9.63 -2.33 1.87
CA LYS A 95 -9.63 -3.47 2.79
C LYS A 95 -10.60 -3.30 3.95
N THR A 96 -10.69 -2.08 4.49
CA THR A 96 -11.45 -1.79 5.71
C THR A 96 -12.70 -0.95 5.46
N MET A 97 -12.87 -0.42 4.24
CA MET A 97 -13.97 0.46 3.83
C MET A 97 -14.07 1.77 4.62
N VAL A 98 -13.00 2.16 5.30
CA VAL A 98 -12.92 3.39 6.09
C VAL A 98 -12.54 4.57 5.20
N GLU A 99 -13.29 5.66 5.28
CA GLU A 99 -12.98 6.93 4.64
C GLU A 99 -11.96 7.71 5.48
N THR A 100 -10.92 8.24 4.84
CA THR A 100 -9.86 9.00 5.52
C THR A 100 -9.55 10.26 4.73
N THR A 101 -9.38 11.37 5.45
CA THR A 101 -8.94 12.66 4.89
C THR A 101 -7.57 12.99 5.46
N LEU A 102 -6.58 13.20 4.59
CA LEU A 102 -5.20 13.48 4.94
C LEU A 102 -4.79 14.87 4.43
N PRO A 103 -4.08 15.70 5.22
CA PRO A 103 -3.53 16.96 4.74
C PRO A 103 -2.36 16.69 3.77
N SER A 104 -2.33 17.39 2.64
CA SER A 104 -1.31 17.21 1.61
C SER A 104 -0.27 18.34 1.59
N SER A 105 0.05 18.93 2.75
CA SER A 105 0.97 20.08 2.83
C SER A 105 2.37 19.79 2.29
N ARG A 106 2.87 18.54 2.42
CA ARG A 106 4.14 18.11 1.82
C ARG A 106 4.09 17.87 0.30
N LEU A 107 2.91 17.60 -0.28
CA LEU A 107 2.79 17.36 -1.73
C LEU A 107 3.05 18.62 -2.57
N GLY A 108 3.04 19.81 -1.96
CA GLY A 108 3.29 21.09 -2.64
C GLY A 108 4.75 21.39 -2.99
N GLN A 109 5.73 20.62 -2.48
CA GLN A 109 7.15 20.85 -2.76
C GLN A 109 7.68 20.05 -3.97
N HIS A 110 6.97 19.01 -4.40
CA HIS A 110 7.27 18.26 -5.63
C HIS A 110 6.35 18.75 -6.76
N GLN A 111 6.86 19.65 -7.60
CA GLN A 111 6.12 20.36 -8.66
C GLN A 111 5.54 19.48 -9.80
N ASN A 112 5.56 18.14 -9.70
CA ASN A 112 5.14 17.25 -10.80
C ASN A 112 4.01 16.26 -10.43
N LEU A 113 2.94 16.76 -9.79
CA LEU A 113 1.72 15.97 -9.56
C LEU A 113 0.89 15.73 -10.84
N SER A 114 1.25 16.38 -11.95
CA SER A 114 0.57 16.27 -13.24
C SER A 114 0.75 14.90 -13.89
N GLY A 115 1.88 14.21 -13.64
CA GLY A 115 2.22 12.89 -14.21
C GLY A 115 1.96 11.69 -13.29
N ILE A 116 1.67 11.93 -12.01
CA ILE A 116 1.44 10.89 -10.98
C ILE A 116 -0.02 10.41 -10.97
N LEU A 117 -0.94 11.32 -11.28
CA LEU A 117 -2.39 11.14 -11.29
C LEU A 117 -2.93 11.29 -12.71
#